data_AF-A0A426WY72-F1
#
_entry.id   AF-A0A426WY72-F1
#
_cell.length_a   1.000
_cell.length_b   1.000
_cell.length_c   1.000
_cell.angle_alpha   90.00
_cell.angle_beta   90.00
_cell.angle_gamma   90.00
#
_symmetry.space_group_name_H-M   'P 1'
#
loop_
_entity.id
_entity.type
_entity.pdbx_description
1 polymer ?
#
loop_
_entity_poly.entity_id
_entity_poly.type
_entity_poly.pdbx_seq_one_letter_code
_entity_poly.pdbx_strand_id
1 'polypeptide(L)' 'MTDDKIRKAKRFERGLRPTIRSRISALKLPIYADVVERALIIERDLEEIQEI' A
#
# COMPACT_ATOMS: atom_id res chain seq x y z
N MET A 1 -10.57 17.87 8.15
CA MET A 1 -11.10 16.50 7.94
C MET A 1 -10.38 15.74 6.82
N THR A 2 -10.01 16.38 5.70
CA THR A 2 -9.23 15.75 4.61
C THR A 2 -7.82 15.32 5.06
N ASP A 3 -7.18 16.14 5.90
CA ASP A 3 -5.84 15.86 6.44
C ASP A 3 -5.78 14.57 7.25
N ASP A 4 -6.85 14.23 7.99
CA ASP A 4 -6.90 13.01 8.79
C ASP A 4 -6.99 11.76 7.90
N LYS A 5 -7.70 11.84 6.77
CA LYS A 5 -7.77 10.76 5.78
C LYS A 5 -6.41 10.52 5.12
N ILE A 6 -5.74 11.60 4.70
CA ILE A 6 -4.39 11.54 4.12
C ILE A 6 -3.39 11.02 5.15
N ARG A 7 -3.45 11.48 6.41
CA ARG A 7 -2.58 11.01 7.49
C ARG A 7 -2.79 9.52 7.76
N LYS A 8 -4.03 9.03 7.74
CA LYS A 8 -4.36 7.62 7.91
C LYS A 8 -3.76 6.76 6.79
N ALA A 9 -3.92 7.19 5.52
CA ALA A 9 -3.31 6.52 4.36
C ALA A 9 -1.78 6.46 4.49
N LYS A 10 -1.13 7.59 4.77
CA LYS A 10 0.33 7.67 4.94
C LYS A 10 0.84 6.82 6.11
N ARG A 11 0.08 6.74 7.22
CA ARG A 11 0.45 5.91 8.37
C ARG A 11 0.44 4.43 8.01
N PHE A 12 -0.56 4.00 7.23
CA PHE A 12 -0.65 2.62 6.75
C PHE A 12 0.47 2.29 5.77
N GLU A 13 0.70 3.15 4.77
CA GLU A 13 1.79 2.98 3.79
C GLU A 13 3.17 2.82 4.48
N ARG A 14 3.43 3.62 5.52
CA ARG A 14 4.64 3.51 6.34
C ARG A 14 4.75 2.23 7.17
N GLY A 15 3.67 1.48 7.34
CA GLY A 15 3.65 0.19 8.01
C GLY A 15 3.95 -0.99 7.07
N LEU A 16 3.86 -0.80 5.75
CA LEU A 16 4.05 -1.87 4.77
C LEU A 16 5.51 -2.34 4.68
N ARG A 17 5.72 -3.61 4.34
CA ARG A 17 7.06 -4.16 4.02
C ARG A 17 7.72 -3.31 2.92
N PRO A 18 9.04 -3.07 2.95
CA PRO A 18 9.72 -2.21 1.98
C PRO A 18 9.41 -2.54 0.51
N THR A 19 9.34 -3.83 0.16
CA THR A 19 9.03 -4.31 -1.19
C THR A 19 7.62 -3.93 -1.67
N ILE A 20 6.63 -3.95 -0.79
CA ILE A 20 5.25 -3.54 -1.10
C ILE A 20 5.17 -2.01 -1.11
N ARG A 21 5.80 -1.37 -0.12
CA ARG A 21 5.81 0.09 0.05
C ARG A 21 6.37 0.80 -1.17
N SER A 22 7.50 0.36 -1.71
CA SER A 22 8.11 1.00 -2.89
C SER A 22 7.16 1.01 -4.10
N ARG A 23 6.42 -0.09 -4.31
CA ARG A 23 5.41 -0.22 -5.38
C ARG A 23 4.20 0.68 -5.11
N ILE A 24 3.74 0.77 -3.86
CA ILE A 24 2.62 1.65 -3.47
C ILE A 24 2.98 3.14 -3.59
N SER A 25 4.16 3.55 -3.12
CA SER A 25 4.60 4.96 -3.12
C SER A 25 4.64 5.56 -4.53
N ALA A 26 4.91 4.74 -5.55
CA ALA A 26 4.90 5.16 -6.95
C ALA A 26 3.50 5.59 -7.44
N LEU A 27 2.43 5.07 -6.82
CA LEU A 27 1.05 5.29 -7.24
C LEU A 27 0.41 6.55 -6.62
N LYS A 28 1.03 7.12 -5.58
CA LYS A 28 0.59 8.37 -4.91
C LYS A 28 -0.89 8.37 -4.51
N LEU A 29 -1.40 7.23 -4.01
CA LEU A 29 -2.80 7.06 -3.64
C LEU A 29 -3.14 7.90 -2.39
N PRO A 30 -4.13 8.82 -2.47
CA PRO A 30 -4.46 9.71 -1.35
C PRO A 30 -5.47 9.11 -0.37
N ILE A 31 -6.17 8.04 -0.77
CA ILE A 31 -7.27 7.43 -0.04
C ILE A 31 -6.81 6.12 0.60
N TYR A 32 -7.14 5.96 1.89
CA TYR A 32 -6.76 4.77 2.65
C TYR A 32 -7.27 3.46 2.03
N ALA A 33 -8.51 3.44 1.52
CA ALA A 33 -9.10 2.26 0.90
C ALA A 33 -8.26 1.78 -0.30
N ASP A 34 -7.91 2.70 -1.20
CA ASP A 34 -7.10 2.40 -2.39
C ASP A 34 -5.70 1.88 -2.01
N VAL A 35 -5.08 2.47 -0.98
CA VAL A 35 -3.77 2.02 -0.47
C VAL A 35 -3.86 0.58 0.06
N VAL A 36 -4.92 0.24 0.81
CA VAL A 36 -5.13 -1.10 1.35
C VAL A 36 -5.39 -2.12 0.24
N GLU A 37 -6.33 -1.82 -0.66
CA GLU A 37 -6.67 -2.72 -1.77
C GLU A 37 -5.46 -3.03 -2.63
N ARG A 38 -4.69 -2.00 -2.99
CA ARG A 38 -3.50 -2.18 -3.80
C ARG A 38 -2.39 -2.92 -3.08
N ALA A 39 -2.24 -2.72 -1.76
CA ALA A 39 -1.27 -3.47 -0.97
C ALA A 39 -1.61 -4.97 -0.95
N LEU A 40 -2.89 -5.33 -0.83
CA LEU A 40 -3.36 -6.73 -0.88
C LEU A 40 -3.15 -7.39 -2.24
N ILE A 41 -3.32 -6.66 -3.34
CA ILE A 41 -2.99 -7.17 -4.68
C ILE A 41 -1.49 -7.46 -4.77
N ILE A 42 -0.65 -6.49 -4.42
CA ILE A 42 0.81 -6.63 -4.51
C ILE A 42 1.32 -7.75 -3.58
N GLU A 43 0.74 -7.91 -2.39
CA GLU A 43 1.10 -8.98 -1.47
C GLU A 43 0.84 -10.35 -2.08
N ARG A 44 -0.35 -10.57 -2.66
CA ARG A 44 -0.67 -11.81 -3.39
C ARG A 44 0.25 -12.05 -4.58
N ASP A 45 0.50 -11.03 -5.40
CA ASP A 45 1.41 -11.15 -6.55
C ASP A 45 2.83 -11.55 -6.10
N LEU A 46 3.28 -11.08 -4.93
CA LEU A 46 4.60 -11.42 -4.39
C LEU A 46 4.64 -12.84 -3.83
N GLU A 47 3.55 -13.32 -3.23
CA GLU A 47 3.41 -14.71 -2.78
C GLU A 47 3.41 -15.68 -3.98
N GLU A 48 2.64 -15.37 -5.04
CA GLU A 48 2.63 -16.17 -6.27
C GLU A 48 4.01 -16.24 -6.95
N ILE A 49 4.79 -15.15 -6.93
CA ILE A 49 6.16 -15.14 -7.47
C ILE A 49 7.13 -15.99 -6.62
N GLN A 50 6.87 -16.17 -5.33
CA GLN A 50 7.75 -16.94 -4.44
C GLN A 50 7.53 -18.45 -4.53
N GLU A 51 6.41 -18.91 -5.07
CA GLU A 51 6.09 -20.33 -5.23
C GLU A 51 6.62 -20.96 -6.54
N ILE A 52 7.34 -20.19 -7.37
CA ILE A 52 7.98 -20.64 -8.63
C ILE A 52 9.48 -20.87 -8.43
#